data_AF-A0A2V5V3J5-F1
#
_entry.id   AF-A0A2V5V3J5-F1
#
_cell.length_a   1.000
_cell.length_b   1.000
_cell.length_c   1.000
_cell.angle_alpha   90.00
_cell.angle_beta   90.00
_cell.angle_gamma   90.00
#
_symmetry.space_group_name_H-M   'P 1'
#
loop_
_entity.id
_entity.type
_entity.pdbx_description
1 polymer ?
#
loop_
_entity_poly.entity_id
_entity_poly.type
_entity_poly.pdbx_seq_one_letter_code
_entity_poly.pdbx_strand_id
1 'polypeptide(L)' 'MQPNARSTSKRHLPAQLQAHNDGRVDSIKERPPFELVYWKGSRNESDAAQRGKYLKTAWGILYIKIRLRRYLTG' A
#
# COMPACT_ATOMS: atom_id res chain seq x y z
N MET A 1 -24.99 19.69 -8.21
CA MET A 1 -23.64 19.53 -7.63
C MET A 1 -23.53 18.10 -7.09
N GLN A 2 -22.78 17.24 -7.77
CA GLN A 2 -22.55 15.85 -7.32
C GLN A 2 -21.39 15.86 -6.32
N PRO A 3 -21.55 15.41 -5.07
CA PRO A 3 -20.42 15.22 -4.18
C PRO A 3 -19.66 13.97 -4.62
N ASN A 4 -18.40 14.14 -5.01
CA ASN A 4 -17.47 13.05 -5.31
C ASN A 4 -17.07 12.33 -4.02
N ALA A 5 -17.98 11.52 -3.48
CA ALA A 5 -17.69 10.63 -2.37
C ALA A 5 -16.66 9.56 -2.81
N ARG A 6 -15.36 9.89 -2.77
CA ARG A 6 -14.31 8.88 -2.66
C ARG A 6 -14.34 8.31 -1.24
N SER A 7 -15.35 7.49 -0.98
CA SER A 7 -15.34 6.54 0.13
C SER A 7 -14.24 5.52 -0.16
N THR A 8 -13.00 5.83 0.24
CA THR A 8 -11.87 4.90 0.10
C THR A 8 -11.99 3.82 1.17
N SER A 9 -12.90 2.88 0.92
CA SER A 9 -12.97 1.63 1.66
C SER A 9 -11.66 0.87 1.46
N LYS A 10 -10.78 0.89 2.48
CA LYS A 10 -9.47 0.21 2.50
C LYS A 10 -9.60 -1.32 2.47
N ARG A 11 -10.19 -1.91 1.42
CA ARG A 11 -10.56 -3.33 1.45
C ARG A 11 -10.09 -4.19 0.28
N HIS A 12 -9.46 -3.64 -0.76
CA HIS A 12 -9.05 -4.45 -1.92
C HIS A 12 -7.66 -4.10 -2.45
N LEU A 13 -6.64 -4.78 -1.91
CA LEU A 13 -5.24 -4.65 -2.33
C LEU A 13 -5.00 -5.06 -3.80
N PRO A 14 -5.58 -6.16 -4.33
CA PRO A 14 -5.38 -6.54 -5.74
C PRO A 14 -5.93 -5.52 -6.72
N ALA A 15 -7.13 -4.99 -6.46
CA ALA A 15 -7.77 -3.99 -7.31
C ALA A 15 -6.99 -2.66 -7.32
N GLN A 16 -6.38 -2.28 -6.19
CA GLN A 16 -5.51 -1.11 -6.11
C GLN A 16 -4.25 -1.31 -6.94
N LEU A 17 -3.57 -2.46 -6.80
CA LEU A 17 -2.37 -2.77 -7.58
C LEU A 17 -2.66 -2.73 -9.09
N GLN A 18 -3.79 -3.32 -9.51
CA GLN A 18 -4.21 -3.29 -10.90
C GLN A 18 -4.46 -1.86 -11.39
N ALA A 19 -5.20 -1.05 -10.64
CA ALA A 19 -5.45 0.35 -11.02
C ALA A 19 -4.16 1.19 -11.12
N HIS A 20 -3.17 0.90 -10.26
CA HIS A 20 -1.85 1.53 -10.30
C HIS A 20 -1.04 1.09 -11.54
N ASN A 21 -1.07 -0.20 -11.88
CA ASN A 21 -0.38 -0.74 -13.06
C ASN A 21 -1.04 -0.29 -14.37
N ASP A 22 -2.36 -0.11 -14.38
CA ASP A 22 -3.13 0.39 -15.52
C ASP A 22 -2.97 1.92 -15.72
N GLY A 23 -2.15 2.60 -14.91
CA GLY A 23 -1.92 4.05 -15.02
C GLY A 23 -3.12 4.92 -14.63
N ARG A 24 -4.15 4.35 -13.97
CA ARG A 24 -5.40 5.05 -13.62
C ARG A 24 -5.28 6.01 -12.43
N VAL A 25 -4.06 6.21 -11.93
CA VAL A 25 -3.74 7.10 -10.81
C VAL A 25 -2.74 8.14 -11.26
N ASP A 26 -3.21 9.38 -11.43
CA ASP A 26 -2.45 10.47 -12.06
C ASP A 26 -1.08 10.72 -11.44
N SER A 27 -0.95 10.54 -10.12
CA SER A 27 0.30 10.79 -9.39
C SER A 27 1.41 9.77 -9.64
N ILE A 28 1.10 8.60 -10.20
CA ILE A 28 2.07 7.54 -10.46
C ILE A 28 1.94 6.91 -11.86
N LYS A 29 1.16 7.55 -12.75
CA LYS A 29 0.86 7.07 -14.11
C LYS A 29 2.11 6.80 -14.97
N GLU A 30 3.23 7.46 -14.69
CA GLU A 30 4.48 7.38 -15.47
C GLU A 30 5.47 6.33 -14.93
N ARG A 31 5.16 5.67 -13.81
CA ARG A 31 6.07 4.74 -13.10
C ARG A 31 5.75 3.23 -13.16
N PRO A 32 4.68 2.71 -13.82
CA PRO A 32 4.41 1.27 -13.84
C PRO A 32 5.43 0.50 -14.72
N PRO A 33 5.60 -0.82 -14.51
CA PRO A 33 4.79 -1.70 -13.65
C PRO A 33 5.24 -1.79 -12.18
N PHE A 34 4.28 -1.99 -11.27
CA PHE A 34 4.49 -2.25 -9.85
C PHE A 34 4.23 -3.73 -9.48
N GLU A 35 5.06 -4.25 -8.59
CA GLU A 35 4.92 -5.58 -7.99
C GLU A 35 4.59 -5.46 -6.49
N LEU A 36 3.69 -6.31 -5.99
CA LEU A 36 3.40 -6.40 -4.55
C LEU A 36 4.42 -7.30 -3.85
N VAL A 37 5.39 -6.67 -3.19
CA VAL A 37 6.50 -7.39 -2.52
C VAL A 37 6.24 -7.73 -1.05
N TYR A 38 5.35 -6.99 -0.38
CA TYR A 38 5.03 -7.21 1.03
C TYR A 38 3.65 -6.66 1.40
N TRP A 39 2.85 -7.45 2.12
CA TRP A 39 1.61 -7.00 2.74
C TRP A 39 1.39 -7.69 4.08
N LYS A 40 0.57 -7.08 4.95
CA LYS A 40 0.14 -7.69 6.22
C LYS A 40 -1.38 -7.55 6.35
N GLY A 41 -2.06 -8.67 6.60
CA GLY A 41 -3.49 -8.71 6.93
C GLY A 41 -3.75 -8.49 8.42
N SER A 42 -4.89 -7.89 8.74
CA SER A 42 -5.43 -7.77 10.10
C SER A 42 -6.92 -8.08 10.09
N ARG A 43 -7.42 -8.75 11.13
CA ARG A 43 -8.85 -9.03 11.31
C ARG A 43 -9.59 -7.86 11.96
N ASN A 44 -8.87 -6.97 12.62
CA ASN A 44 -9.40 -5.77 13.27
C ASN A 44 -8.94 -4.53 12.51
N GLU A 45 -9.89 -3.65 12.19
CA GLU A 45 -9.65 -2.41 11.46
C GLU A 45 -8.81 -1.41 12.27
N SER A 46 -9.03 -1.31 13.59
CA SER A 46 -8.25 -0.43 14.47
C SER A 46 -6.78 -0.82 14.49
N ASP A 47 -6.51 -2.13 14.61
CA ASP A 47 -5.15 -2.67 14.57
C ASP A 47 -4.51 -2.46 13.18
N ALA A 48 -5.29 -2.63 12.11
CA ALA A 48 -4.84 -2.35 10.75
C ALA A 48 -4.46 -0.88 10.56
N ALA A 49 -5.26 0.03 11.12
CA ALA A 49 -5.04 1.47 11.04
C ALA A 49 -3.82 1.90 11.85
N GLN A 50 -3.68 1.43 13.09
CA GLN A 50 -2.50 1.69 13.93
C GLN A 50 -1.24 1.12 13.26
N ARG A 51 -1.30 -0.10 12.74
CA ARG A 51 -0.17 -0.72 12.03
C ARG A 51 0.19 0.05 10.77
N GLY A 52 -0.79 0.49 9.99
CA GLY A 52 -0.58 1.33 8.82
C GLY A 52 0.09 2.66 9.14
N LYS A 53 -0.27 3.29 10.27
CA LYS A 53 0.43 4.49 10.77
C LYS A 53 1.88 4.18 11.15
N TYR A 54 2.11 3.12 11.91
CA TYR A 54 3.45 2.69 12.32
C TYR A 54 4.35 2.41 11.12
N LEU A 55 3.87 1.70 10.10
CA LEU A 55 4.67 1.34 8.92
C LEU A 55 5.11 2.55 8.09
N LYS A 56 4.47 3.72 8.24
CA LYS A 56 4.88 4.99 7.62
C LYS A 56 5.92 5.77 8.42
N THR A 57 6.24 5.34 9.64
CA THR A 57 7.31 5.95 10.46
C THR A 57 8.69 5.45 10.03
N ALA A 58 9.76 6.14 10.44
CA ALA A 58 11.13 5.71 10.18
C ALA A 58 11.39 4.27 10.69
N TRP A 59 10.91 3.94 11.89
CA TRP A 59 11.03 2.60 12.48
C TRP A 59 10.25 1.54 11.71
N GLY A 60 9.05 1.89 11.26
CA GLY A 60 8.22 1.01 10.44
C GLY A 60 8.85 0.71 9.07
N ILE A 61 9.43 1.73 8.43
CA ILE A 61 10.17 1.57 7.18
C ILE A 61 11.40 0.69 7.38
N LEU A 62 12.17 0.93 8.46
CA LEU A 62 13.33 0.09 8.81
C LEU A 62 12.92 -1.36 9.05
N TYR A 63 11.82 -1.59 9.77
CA TYR A 63 11.26 -2.92 9.98
C TYR A 63 11.00 -3.64 8.64
N ILE A 64 10.36 -2.97 7.68
CA ILE A 64 10.11 -3.55 6.35
C ILE A 64 11.44 -3.84 5.62
N LYS A 65 12.39 -2.90 5.62
CA LYS A 65 13.70 -3.08 4.97
C LYS A 65 14.45 -4.29 5.53
N ILE A 66 14.45 -4.46 6.85
CA ILE A 66 15.08 -5.62 7.51
C ILE A 66 14.36 -6.91 7.09
N ARG A 67 13.03 -6.91 7.09
CA ARG A 67 12.23 -8.08 6.69
C ARG A 67 12.44 -8.48 5.23
N LEU A 68 12.62 -7.51 4.35
CA LEU A 68 12.86 -7.70 2.92
C LEU A 68 14.35 -7.70 2.55
N ARG A 69 15.27 -7.73 3.52
CA ARG A 69 16.71 -7.58 3.26
C ARG A 69 17.19 -8.54 2.17
N ARG A 70 16.86 -9.84 2.29
CA ARG A 70 17.25 -10.86 1.31
C ARG A 70 16.60 -10.71 -0.06
N TYR A 71 15.41 -10.11 -0.12
CA TYR A 71 14.71 -9.86 -1.38
C TYR A 71 15.27 -8.63 -2.10
N LEU A 72 15.65 -7.59 -1.35
CA LEU A 72 16.14 -6.32 -1.90
C LEU A 72 17.65 -6.27 -2.16
N THR A 73 18.44 -7.16 -1.53
CA THR A 73 19.90 -7.24 -1.70
C THR A 73 20.33 -8.56 -2.32
N GLY A 74 19.50 -9.14 -3.20
CA GLY A 74 19.85 -10.31 -3.99
C GLY A 74 21.11 -10.08 -4.81
#